data_AF-A0A7S0C0Y9-F1
#
_entry.id   AF-A0A7S0C0Y9-F1
#
_cell.length_a   1.000
_cell.length_b   1.000
_cell.length_c   1.000
_cell.angle_alpha   90.00
_cell.angle_beta   90.00
_cell.angle_gamma   90.00
#
_symmetry.space_group_name_H-M   'P 1'
#
loop_
_entity.id
_entity.type
_entity.pdbx_description
1 polymer ?
#
loop_
_entity_poly.entity_id
_entity_poly.type
_entity_poly.pdbx_seq_one_letter_code
_entity_poly.pdbx_strand_id
1 'polypeptide(L)'
;NADVKAAADADAKAIADENAKAIADAKANVNANIKKNTPKNSTKNKKKADAGNASNDQLDTPTETIVPSSQWKSNCNRPGHCDGSTNSYNCNRSTQNSCLLSGHNTNDDQCGLLGTPDNGWLVLTLADVTEGIIMVKFHTWKTETQVGGDRMLEEDRALGEGEALPDNFEFDFAIDGKIVTWNKLEFIKQWHPVERMVQVFVLLDDVHFVSNGKNGKKNAVKDVELAMRLRGGGLLDLTHVYWA
;
A
#
# COMPACT_ATOMS: atom_id res chain seq x y z
N ASN A 1 3.17 22.11 -43.70
CA ASN A 1 4.43 21.40 -43.43
C ASN A 1 4.12 19.91 -43.37
N ALA A 2 3.98 19.26 -44.53
CA ALA A 2 3.52 17.87 -44.63
C ALA A 2 4.62 16.88 -44.21
N ASP A 3 5.88 17.26 -44.40
CA ASP A 3 7.05 16.41 -44.10
C ASP A 3 7.23 16.18 -42.61
N VAL A 4 6.93 17.17 -41.76
CA VAL A 4 6.99 17.04 -40.30
C VAL A 4 5.94 16.07 -39.77
N LYS A 5 4.74 16.07 -40.36
CA LYS A 5 3.67 15.14 -39.96
C LYS A 5 4.02 13.70 -40.34
N ALA A 6 4.55 13.50 -41.56
CA ALA A 6 4.97 12.17 -42.01
C ALA A 6 6.09 11.57 -41.13
N ALA A 7 7.03 12.42 -40.66
CA ALA A 7 8.07 11.99 -39.72
C ALA A 7 7.49 11.58 -38.34
N ALA A 8 6.58 12.39 -37.78
CA ALA A 8 5.94 12.07 -36.50
C ALA A 8 5.09 10.79 -36.56
N ASP A 9 4.37 10.57 -37.67
CA ASP A 9 3.57 9.35 -37.86
C ASP A 9 4.46 8.10 -38.02
N ALA A 10 5.65 8.24 -38.61
CA ALA A 10 6.63 7.15 -38.73
C ALA A 10 7.24 6.78 -37.36
N ASP A 11 7.60 7.78 -36.55
CA ASP A 11 8.15 7.55 -35.20
C ASP A 11 7.11 6.92 -34.27
N ALA A 12 5.86 7.39 -34.31
CA ALA A 12 4.78 6.81 -33.53
C ALA A 12 4.54 5.34 -33.88
N LYS A 13 4.63 4.99 -35.17
CA LYS A 13 4.51 3.60 -35.63
C LYS A 13 5.68 2.73 -35.16
N ALA A 14 6.91 3.23 -35.23
CA ALA A 14 8.09 2.49 -34.77
C ALA A 14 8.01 2.17 -33.27
N ILE A 15 7.57 3.13 -32.45
CA ILE A 15 7.35 2.93 -31.00
C ILE A 15 6.25 1.90 -30.75
N ALA A 16 5.15 1.93 -31.52
CA ALA A 16 4.08 0.95 -31.39
C ALA A 16 4.54 -0.47 -31.74
N ASP A 17 5.33 -0.62 -32.79
CA ASP A 17 5.86 -1.92 -33.23
C ASP A 17 6.88 -2.49 -32.22
N GLU A 18 7.73 -1.64 -31.62
CA GLU A 18 8.67 -2.04 -30.56
C GLU A 18 7.94 -2.49 -29.29
N ASN A 19 6.92 -1.74 -28.86
CA ASN A 19 6.09 -2.10 -27.71
C ASN A 19 5.32 -3.42 -27.94
N ALA A 20 4.79 -3.63 -29.14
CA ALA A 20 4.09 -4.87 -29.48
C ALA A 20 5.03 -6.09 -29.41
N LYS A 21 6.28 -5.94 -29.86
CA LYS A 21 7.30 -6.98 -29.76
C LYS A 21 7.67 -7.30 -28.31
N ALA A 22 7.90 -6.27 -27.48
CA ALA A 22 8.21 -6.45 -26.07
C ALA A 22 7.10 -7.20 -25.30
N ILE A 23 5.83 -6.89 -25.60
CA ILE A 23 4.68 -7.59 -25.02
C ILE A 23 4.63 -9.06 -25.46
N ALA A 24 4.94 -9.36 -26.73
CA ALA A 24 4.97 -10.73 -27.23
C ALA A 24 6.07 -11.56 -26.56
N ASP A 25 7.27 -11.01 -26.41
CA ASP A 25 8.41 -11.66 -25.75
C ASP A 25 8.12 -11.92 -24.25
N ALA A 26 7.49 -10.96 -23.57
CA ALA A 26 7.05 -11.14 -22.19
C ALA A 26 6.03 -12.28 -22.04
N LYS A 27 5.03 -12.38 -22.94
CA LYS A 27 4.04 -13.47 -22.94
C LYS A 27 4.68 -14.83 -23.20
N ALA A 28 5.68 -14.90 -24.07
CA ALA A 28 6.41 -16.14 -24.35
C ALA A 28 7.17 -16.65 -23.11
N ASN A 29 7.83 -15.74 -22.38
CA ASN A 29 8.57 -16.08 -21.15
C ASN A 29 7.66 -16.58 -20.02
N VAL A 30 6.49 -15.96 -19.83
CA VAL A 30 5.51 -16.41 -18.83
C VAL A 30 5.05 -17.85 -19.13
N ASN A 31 4.72 -18.14 -20.39
CA ASN A 31 4.28 -19.49 -20.80
C ASN A 31 5.39 -20.55 -20.65
N ALA A 32 6.66 -20.17 -20.87
CA ALA A 32 7.79 -21.08 -20.67
C ALA A 32 7.98 -21.46 -19.20
N ASN A 33 7.78 -20.51 -18.27
CA ASN A 33 7.92 -20.74 -16.84
C ASN A 33 6.77 -21.60 -16.26
N ILE A 34 5.54 -21.40 -16.73
CA ILE A 34 4.39 -22.23 -16.32
C ILE A 34 4.61 -23.72 -16.69
N LYS A 35 5.16 -23.99 -17.88
CA LYS A 35 5.43 -25.37 -18.31
C LYS A 35 6.57 -26.05 -17.54
N LYS A 36 7.55 -25.28 -17.05
CA LYS A 36 8.65 -25.84 -16.24
C LYS A 36 8.22 -26.20 -14.82
N ASN A 37 7.22 -25.51 -14.27
CA ASN A 37 6.76 -25.72 -12.89
C ASN A 37 5.52 -26.61 -12.77
N THR A 38 5.10 -27.29 -13.85
CA THR A 38 4.01 -28.28 -13.76
C THR A 38 4.59 -29.61 -13.25
N PRO A 39 4.23 -30.10 -12.05
CA PRO A 39 4.75 -31.35 -11.53
C PRO A 39 4.26 -32.53 -12.37
N LYS A 40 5.21 -33.29 -12.93
CA LYS A 40 4.94 -34.58 -13.60
C LYS A 40 4.57 -35.62 -12.54
N ASN A 41 3.29 -35.70 -12.19
CA ASN A 41 2.80 -36.76 -11.33
C ASN A 41 2.66 -38.06 -12.16
N SER A 42 3.63 -38.95 -12.02
CA SER A 42 3.66 -40.26 -12.68
C SER A 42 2.83 -41.30 -11.92
N THR A 43 1.73 -41.70 -12.56
CA THR A 43 1.38 -43.11 -12.82
C THR A 43 1.05 -44.05 -11.64
N LYS A 44 -0.26 -44.40 -11.61
CA LYS A 44 -0.87 -45.72 -11.29
C LYS A 44 -0.63 -46.30 -9.89
N ASN A 45 -1.65 -46.13 -9.04
CA ASN A 45 -2.14 -47.24 -8.21
C ASN A 45 -3.65 -47.38 -8.39
N LYS A 46 -4.07 -48.52 -8.96
CA LYS A 46 -5.46 -48.91 -9.17
C LYS A 46 -5.84 -49.83 -8.01
N LYS A 47 -6.53 -49.32 -6.98
CA LYS A 47 -7.23 -50.16 -6.01
C LYS A 47 -8.49 -49.47 -5.48
N LYS A 48 -9.63 -49.98 -5.97
CA LYS A 48 -10.96 -50.12 -5.36
C LYS A 48 -11.45 -49.07 -4.35
N ALA A 49 -12.42 -48.28 -4.81
CA ALA A 49 -13.63 -47.78 -4.15
C ALA A 49 -13.64 -47.67 -2.61
N ASP A 50 -13.64 -46.43 -2.13
CA ASP A 50 -14.69 -45.92 -1.24
C ASP A 50 -14.85 -44.41 -1.46
N ALA A 51 -16.10 -43.94 -1.51
CA ALA A 51 -16.45 -42.55 -1.78
C ALA A 51 -16.19 -41.69 -0.52
N GLY A 52 -14.98 -41.11 -0.46
CA GLY A 52 -14.61 -40.10 0.52
C GLY A 52 -14.28 -38.78 -0.19
N ASN A 53 -15.02 -37.74 0.18
CA ASN A 53 -14.98 -36.38 -0.36
C ASN A 53 -13.55 -35.81 -0.34
N ALA A 54 -12.97 -35.50 -1.51
CA ALA A 54 -11.66 -34.86 -1.61
C ALA A 54 -11.79 -33.37 -1.26
N SER A 55 -11.55 -33.06 0.02
CA SER A 55 -11.26 -31.68 0.44
C SER A 55 -9.93 -31.25 -0.17
N ASN A 56 -9.92 -30.07 -0.80
CA ASN A 56 -8.69 -29.37 -1.14
C ASN A 56 -7.84 -29.21 0.12
N ASP A 57 -6.73 -29.94 0.22
CA ASP A 57 -5.65 -29.67 1.16
C ASP A 57 -5.00 -28.34 0.75
N GLN A 58 -5.64 -27.25 1.18
CA GLN A 58 -5.04 -25.94 1.28
C GLN A 58 -3.94 -26.08 2.33
N LEU A 59 -2.68 -25.96 1.91
CA LEU A 59 -1.54 -25.90 2.82
C LEU A 59 -1.86 -24.86 3.91
N ASP A 60 -2.13 -25.34 5.14
CA ASP A 60 -2.23 -24.50 6.33
C ASP A 60 -0.84 -23.94 6.62
N THR A 61 -0.48 -22.87 5.92
CA THR A 61 0.61 -22.00 6.35
C THR A 61 0.31 -21.58 7.78
N PRO A 62 1.27 -21.69 8.72
CA PRO A 62 1.08 -21.30 10.11
C PRO A 62 0.43 -19.92 10.14
N THR A 63 -0.77 -19.84 10.72
CA THR A 63 -1.48 -18.58 10.88
C THR A 63 -0.62 -17.71 11.79
N GLU A 64 0.07 -16.75 11.20
CA GLU A 64 0.82 -15.77 11.95
C GLU A 64 -0.16 -14.96 12.82
N THR A 65 0.13 -14.90 14.12
CA THR A 65 -0.70 -14.15 15.07
C THR A 65 -0.39 -12.66 14.95
N ILE A 66 -1.41 -11.86 14.65
CA ILE A 66 -1.32 -10.40 14.69
C ILE A 66 -1.36 -9.95 16.16
N VAL A 67 -0.27 -9.36 16.62
CA VAL A 67 -0.15 -8.81 17.98
C VAL A 67 0.13 -7.31 17.88
N PRO A 68 -0.77 -6.44 18.38
CA PRO A 68 -0.56 -5.00 18.37
C PRO A 68 0.73 -4.61 19.08
N SER A 69 1.45 -3.64 18.52
CA SER A 69 2.65 -3.08 19.11
C SER A 69 2.48 -1.62 19.50
N SER A 70 3.09 -1.24 20.62
CA SER A 70 3.12 0.15 21.11
C SER A 70 4.33 0.95 20.59
N GLN A 71 5.09 0.42 19.64
CA GLN A 71 6.33 1.04 19.17
C GLN A 71 6.14 2.03 18.03
N TRP A 72 4.96 2.05 17.40
CA TRP A 72 4.60 3.09 16.44
C TRP A 72 4.55 4.45 17.14
N LYS A 73 5.27 5.42 16.59
CA LYS A 73 5.41 6.74 17.21
C LYS A 73 4.72 7.79 16.36
N SER A 74 3.96 8.66 17.02
CA SER A 74 3.55 9.91 16.39
C SER A 74 4.79 10.79 16.21
N ASN A 75 5.00 11.31 15.00
CA ASN A 75 6.06 12.31 14.73
C ASN A 75 5.61 13.74 15.05
N CYS A 76 4.48 13.89 15.74
CA CYS A 76 3.92 15.18 16.12
C CYS A 76 4.38 15.60 17.51
N ASN A 77 5.40 16.45 17.58
CA ASN A 77 5.72 17.18 18.80
C ASN A 77 5.00 18.54 18.87
N ARG A 78 3.89 18.69 18.13
CA ARG A 78 3.18 19.97 18.04
C ARG A 78 2.16 20.07 19.19
N PRO A 79 2.27 21.07 20.07
CA PRO A 79 1.30 21.25 21.15
C PRO A 79 -0.06 21.64 20.58
N GLY A 80 -1.13 21.09 21.14
CA GLY A 80 -2.51 21.41 20.77
C GLY A 80 -3.38 20.19 20.49
N HIS A 81 -4.64 20.46 20.15
CA HIS A 81 -5.62 19.44 19.78
C HIS A 81 -5.59 19.25 18.26
N CYS A 82 -4.94 18.19 17.78
CA CYS A 82 -4.65 17.95 16.36
C CYS A 82 -5.40 16.73 15.82
N ASP A 83 -6.70 16.65 16.08
CA ASP A 83 -7.55 15.50 15.75
C ASP A 83 -8.29 15.65 14.40
N GLY A 84 -8.04 16.73 13.65
CA GLY A 84 -8.74 17.04 12.40
C GLY A 84 -10.18 17.54 12.57
N SER A 85 -10.69 17.66 13.80
CA SER A 85 -12.00 18.26 14.06
C SER A 85 -11.98 19.77 13.78
N THR A 86 -13.15 20.40 13.68
CA THR A 86 -13.24 21.88 13.62
C THR A 86 -12.66 22.55 14.87
N ASN A 87 -12.53 21.81 15.97
CA ASN A 87 -11.95 22.28 17.23
C ASN A 87 -10.41 22.20 17.23
N SER A 88 -9.79 21.79 16.13
CA SER A 88 -8.33 21.74 15.97
C SER A 88 -7.65 23.12 15.90
N TYR A 89 -8.35 24.21 16.20
CA TYR A 89 -7.83 25.59 16.13
C TYR A 89 -6.65 25.86 17.09
N ASN A 90 -6.41 25.00 18.07
CA ASN A 90 -5.26 25.06 18.99
C ASN A 90 -4.07 24.20 18.54
N CYS A 91 -4.17 23.45 17.43
CA CYS A 91 -3.09 22.62 16.90
C CYS A 91 -1.97 23.49 16.30
N ASN A 92 -0.99 23.88 17.11
CA ASN A 92 0.23 24.60 16.72
C ASN A 92 0.03 25.61 15.58
N ARG A 93 -1.00 26.44 15.68
CA ARG A 93 -1.17 27.57 14.76
C ARG A 93 0.04 28.45 14.94
N SER A 94 0.85 28.56 13.89
CA SER A 94 1.83 29.64 13.84
C SER A 94 1.06 30.94 14.03
N THR A 95 1.39 31.70 15.07
CA THR A 95 0.77 33.00 15.36
C THR A 95 0.96 34.00 14.21
N GLN A 96 1.84 33.68 13.26
CA GLN A 96 2.11 34.47 12.06
C GLN A 96 1.29 34.05 10.83
N ASN A 97 0.55 32.93 10.86
CA ASN A 97 -0.27 32.48 9.73
C ASN A 97 -1.73 32.93 9.91
N SER A 98 -2.18 33.85 9.06
CA SER A 98 -3.59 34.27 8.98
C SER A 98 -4.50 33.23 8.34
N CYS A 99 -3.92 32.28 7.59
CA CYS A 99 -4.66 31.20 6.97
C CYS A 99 -4.91 30.08 8.00
N LEU A 100 -6.20 29.82 8.24
CA LEU A 100 -6.73 28.93 9.28
C LEU A 100 -6.20 27.49 9.23
N LEU A 101 -5.63 27.08 8.08
CA LEU A 101 -5.12 25.73 7.76
C LEU A 101 -3.67 25.74 7.23
N SER A 102 -3.01 26.89 7.16
CA SER A 102 -1.61 26.97 6.71
C SER A 102 -0.70 26.34 7.76
N GLY A 103 0.07 25.33 7.35
CA GLY A 103 0.87 24.48 8.24
C GLY A 103 0.14 23.22 8.75
N HIS A 104 -1.19 23.13 8.60
CA HIS A 104 -1.93 21.90 8.93
C HIS A 104 -2.04 20.96 7.72
N ASN A 105 -2.19 21.54 6.51
CA ASN A 105 -2.33 20.78 5.26
C ASN A 105 -1.07 20.76 4.38
N THR A 106 -0.02 21.49 4.73
CA THR A 106 1.24 21.40 3.98
C THR A 106 1.88 20.05 4.25
N ASN A 107 2.14 19.25 3.20
CA ASN A 107 2.75 17.91 3.31
C ASN A 107 4.04 17.91 4.15
N ASP A 108 4.76 19.04 4.22
CA ASP A 108 6.00 19.20 4.98
C ASP A 108 5.80 19.16 6.51
N ASP A 109 4.60 19.48 7.01
CA ASP A 109 4.29 19.60 8.44
C ASP A 109 3.21 18.60 8.90
N GLN A 110 2.84 17.66 8.02
CA GLN A 110 1.81 16.68 8.35
C GLN A 110 2.31 15.70 9.40
N CYS A 111 1.44 15.59 10.40
CA CYS A 111 1.46 14.60 11.45
C CYS A 111 1.18 13.21 10.91
N GLY A 112 1.98 12.23 11.34
CA GLY A 112 1.75 10.84 11.01
C GLY A 112 2.32 9.88 12.04
N LEU A 113 1.97 8.61 11.86
CA LEU A 113 2.50 7.49 12.63
C LEU A 113 3.68 6.89 11.87
N LEU A 114 4.85 6.99 12.47
CA LEU A 114 6.07 6.41 11.93
C LEU A 114 6.11 4.92 12.22
N GLY A 115 6.32 4.16 11.15
CA GLY A 115 6.59 2.74 11.15
C GLY A 115 8.00 2.46 10.67
N THR A 116 8.73 1.67 11.44
CA THR A 116 10.02 1.05 11.12
C THR A 116 9.90 -0.48 11.21
N PRO A 117 10.84 -1.26 10.65
CA PRO A 117 10.76 -2.73 10.64
C PRO A 117 10.72 -3.40 12.01
N ASP A 118 11.19 -2.70 13.05
CA ASP A 118 11.19 -3.17 14.44
C ASP A 118 9.91 -2.80 15.20
N ASN A 119 9.00 -2.00 14.62
CA ASN A 119 7.79 -1.57 15.34
C ASN A 119 6.70 -2.64 15.44
N GLY A 120 6.74 -3.73 14.67
CA GLY A 120 5.67 -4.73 14.66
C GLY A 120 4.34 -4.20 14.09
N TRP A 121 3.22 -4.84 14.46
CA TRP A 121 1.90 -4.50 13.90
C TRP A 121 1.29 -3.24 14.51
N LEU A 122 0.97 -2.27 13.66
CA LEU A 122 -0.05 -1.26 13.95
C LEU A 122 -1.41 -1.89 13.70
N VAL A 123 -2.29 -1.88 14.70
CA VAL A 123 -3.64 -2.44 14.59
C VAL A 123 -4.66 -1.34 14.85
N LEU A 124 -5.58 -1.17 13.91
CA LEU A 124 -6.63 -0.16 13.91
C LEU A 124 -7.99 -0.85 13.73
N THR A 125 -9.02 -0.32 14.37
CA THR A 125 -10.40 -0.72 14.13
C THR A 125 -11.08 0.37 13.31
N LEU A 126 -11.43 0.04 12.07
CA LEU A 126 -12.16 0.93 11.16
C LEU A 126 -13.65 0.71 11.39
N ALA A 127 -14.29 1.69 12.03
CA ALA A 127 -15.70 1.58 12.36
C ALA A 127 -16.59 1.80 11.14
N ASP A 128 -17.71 1.09 11.11
CA ASP A 128 -18.79 1.32 10.15
C ASP A 128 -18.39 1.27 8.65
N VAL A 129 -17.56 0.30 8.24
CA VAL A 129 -17.25 0.08 6.82
C VAL A 129 -18.48 -0.45 6.08
N THR A 130 -18.81 0.15 4.94
CA THR A 130 -20.05 -0.07 4.17
C THR A 130 -19.83 -0.48 2.71
N GLU A 131 -18.85 0.09 2.02
CA GLU A 131 -18.60 -0.08 0.59
C GLU A 131 -17.42 -1.03 0.30
N GLY A 132 -16.64 -1.40 1.32
CA GLY A 132 -15.52 -2.32 1.15
C GLY A 132 -14.33 -1.66 0.46
N ILE A 133 -14.10 -0.37 0.75
CA ILE A 133 -12.93 0.37 0.28
C ILE A 133 -12.07 0.72 1.49
N ILE A 134 -10.78 0.42 1.41
CA ILE A 134 -9.77 0.85 2.39
C ILE A 134 -8.56 1.38 1.62
N MET A 135 -8.22 2.64 1.87
CA MET A 135 -7.06 3.30 1.29
C MET A 135 -6.19 3.88 2.39
N VAL A 136 -4.89 3.88 2.17
CA VAL A 136 -3.91 4.46 3.09
C VAL A 136 -3.03 5.47 2.36
N LYS A 137 -2.64 6.50 3.08
CA LYS A 137 -1.75 7.55 2.61
C LYS A 137 -0.44 7.52 3.39
N PHE A 138 0.67 7.26 2.70
CA PHE A 138 2.01 7.27 3.27
C PHE A 138 2.88 8.40 2.71
N HIS A 139 3.87 8.79 3.51
CA HIS A 139 5.12 9.33 3.00
C HIS A 139 6.22 8.27 3.11
N THR A 140 6.84 7.89 2.00
CA THR A 140 8.03 7.00 2.00
C THR A 140 9.35 7.76 1.83
N TRP A 141 9.30 9.07 1.64
CA TRP A 141 10.50 9.88 1.38
C TRP A 141 11.15 10.40 2.67
N LYS A 142 10.54 10.15 3.83
CA LYS A 142 11.12 10.52 5.12
C LYS A 142 12.27 9.57 5.46
N THR A 143 13.40 10.13 5.91
CA THR A 143 14.50 9.35 6.48
C THR A 143 14.41 9.38 8.01
N GLU A 144 15.05 8.42 8.69
CA GLU A 144 15.07 8.34 10.15
C GLU A 144 15.65 9.63 10.80
N THR A 145 16.61 10.29 10.12
CA THR A 145 17.20 11.56 10.54
C THR A 145 16.22 12.74 10.53
N GLN A 146 15.17 12.71 9.70
CA GLN A 146 14.18 13.81 9.61
C GLN A 146 13.17 13.81 10.77
N VAL A 147 13.14 12.75 11.58
CA VAL A 147 12.25 12.65 12.75
C VAL A 147 12.68 13.60 13.89
N GLY A 148 13.91 14.15 13.83
CA GLY A 148 14.48 15.04 14.83
C GLY A 148 14.13 16.53 14.70
N GLY A 149 13.39 16.95 13.68
CA GLY A 149 12.94 18.35 13.53
C GLY A 149 13.95 19.32 12.90
N ASP A 150 15.07 18.83 12.36
CA ASP A 150 15.93 19.67 11.52
C ASP A 150 15.24 19.92 10.17
N ARG A 151 15.03 21.21 9.87
CA ARG A 151 14.43 21.65 8.61
C ARG A 151 15.31 21.16 7.46
N MET A 152 14.73 20.39 6.55
CA MET A 152 15.37 20.06 5.27
C MET A 152 15.91 21.34 4.63
N LEU A 153 17.18 21.32 4.25
CA LEU A 153 17.72 22.33 3.36
C LEU A 153 17.05 22.18 2.00
N GLU A 154 16.81 23.29 1.31
CA GLU A 154 16.13 23.32 0.01
C GLU A 154 16.86 22.48 -1.06
N GLU A 155 18.15 22.23 -0.84
CA GLU A 155 19.01 21.37 -1.66
C GLU A 155 18.69 19.87 -1.49
N ASP A 156 18.16 19.43 -0.34
CA ASP A 156 17.64 18.05 -0.14
C ASP A 156 16.22 17.88 -0.72
N ARG A 157 15.57 18.98 -1.13
CA ARG A 157 14.32 18.95 -1.92
C ARG A 157 14.60 18.81 -3.41
N ALA A 158 15.86 18.85 -3.82
CA ALA A 158 16.25 18.46 -5.16
C ALA A 158 15.92 16.97 -5.34
N LEU A 159 15.50 16.63 -6.56
CA LEU A 159 15.04 15.31 -7.00
C LEU A 159 16.17 14.26 -7.00
N GLY A 160 16.93 14.13 -5.91
CA GLY A 160 17.66 12.90 -5.66
C GLY A 160 16.62 11.80 -5.61
N GLU A 161 16.82 10.75 -6.40
CA GLU A 161 16.05 9.50 -6.32
C GLU A 161 15.90 9.16 -4.84
N GLY A 162 14.75 9.50 -4.24
CA GLY A 162 14.56 9.42 -2.80
C GLY A 162 14.96 8.02 -2.37
N GLU A 163 15.81 7.94 -1.33
CA GLU A 163 16.55 6.74 -0.96
C GLU A 163 15.70 5.50 -1.24
N ALA A 164 16.03 4.82 -2.34
CA ALA A 164 15.14 3.80 -2.89
C ALA A 164 14.86 2.81 -1.77
N LEU A 165 13.58 2.50 -1.52
CA LEU A 165 13.18 1.48 -0.54
C LEU A 165 14.16 0.30 -0.63
N PRO A 166 14.72 -0.21 0.47
CA PRO A 166 15.79 -1.18 0.39
C PRO A 166 15.29 -2.46 -0.30
N ASP A 167 16.19 -3.23 -0.93
CA ASP A 167 15.77 -4.39 -1.74
C ASP A 167 15.09 -5.50 -0.92
N ASN A 168 15.34 -5.53 0.41
CA ASN A 168 14.68 -6.43 1.34
C ASN A 168 13.38 -5.85 1.93
N PHE A 169 12.88 -4.70 1.45
CA PHE A 169 11.63 -4.11 1.91
C PHE A 169 10.46 -5.06 1.70
N GLU A 170 9.68 -5.23 2.77
CA GLU A 170 8.40 -5.94 2.77
C GLU A 170 7.37 -5.12 3.56
N PHE A 171 6.19 -4.96 2.99
CA PHE A 171 5.04 -4.35 3.64
C PHE A 171 3.97 -5.42 3.83
N ASP A 172 3.63 -5.69 5.09
CA ASP A 172 2.50 -6.57 5.40
C ASP A 172 1.32 -5.72 5.83
N PHE A 173 0.14 -6.12 5.37
CA PHE A 173 -1.11 -5.63 5.92
C PHE A 173 -2.07 -6.80 6.09
N ALA A 174 -3.02 -6.66 7.00
CA ALA A 174 -4.08 -7.62 7.21
C ALA A 174 -5.42 -6.93 7.32
N ILE A 175 -6.44 -7.55 6.75
CA ILE A 175 -7.83 -7.13 6.85
C ILE A 175 -8.58 -8.32 7.45
N ASP A 176 -9.14 -8.13 8.65
CA ASP A 176 -9.78 -9.19 9.45
C ASP A 176 -8.92 -10.46 9.58
N GLY A 177 -7.65 -10.28 9.94
CA GLY A 177 -6.70 -11.37 10.13
C GLY A 177 -6.13 -11.99 8.84
N LYS A 178 -6.63 -11.63 7.66
CA LYS A 178 -6.09 -12.12 6.38
C LYS A 178 -4.88 -11.29 5.97
N ILE A 179 -3.69 -11.83 6.20
CA ILE A 179 -2.42 -11.19 5.89
C ILE A 179 -2.14 -11.23 4.38
N VAL A 180 -1.69 -10.10 3.84
CA VAL A 180 -1.13 -9.92 2.51
C VAL A 180 0.23 -9.25 2.65
N THR A 181 1.22 -9.77 1.94
CA THR A 181 2.58 -9.22 1.90
C THR A 181 2.85 -8.67 0.52
N TRP A 182 3.38 -7.45 0.46
CA TRP A 182 3.96 -6.85 -0.73
C TRP A 182 5.46 -6.70 -0.57
N ASN A 183 6.23 -7.24 -1.51
CA ASN A 183 7.64 -6.88 -1.63
C ASN A 183 7.79 -5.45 -2.22
N LYS A 184 9.02 -4.91 -2.24
CA LYS A 184 9.36 -3.60 -2.83
C LYS A 184 8.69 -3.33 -4.18
N LEU A 185 8.78 -4.27 -5.13
CA LEU A 185 8.26 -4.07 -6.49
C LEU A 185 6.74 -4.06 -6.51
N GLU A 186 6.10 -4.95 -5.74
CA GLU A 186 4.65 -4.98 -5.59
C GLU A 186 4.14 -3.70 -4.93
N PHE A 187 4.80 -3.26 -3.85
CA PHE A 187 4.45 -2.03 -3.15
C PHE A 187 4.50 -0.82 -4.09
N ILE A 188 5.61 -0.62 -4.80
CA ILE A 188 5.76 0.49 -5.77
C ILE A 188 4.71 0.39 -6.87
N LYS A 189 4.35 -0.82 -7.32
CA LYS A 189 3.32 -1.00 -8.35
C LYS A 189 1.91 -0.60 -7.88
N GLN A 190 1.61 -0.71 -6.59
CA GLN A 190 0.31 -0.33 -6.02
C GLN A 190 0.20 1.19 -5.73
N TRP A 191 1.29 1.93 -5.86
CA TRP A 191 1.31 3.36 -5.62
C TRP A 191 0.50 4.13 -6.68
N HIS A 192 -0.45 4.93 -6.20
CA HIS A 192 -1.14 5.93 -7.01
C HIS A 192 -0.56 7.34 -6.77
N PRO A 193 0.08 7.96 -7.78
CA PRO A 193 0.65 9.29 -7.64
C PRO A 193 -0.45 10.37 -7.77
N VAL A 194 -1.13 10.65 -6.66
CA VAL A 194 -2.16 11.71 -6.61
C VAL A 194 -1.52 13.10 -6.47
N GLU A 195 -0.43 13.20 -5.70
CA GLU A 195 0.36 14.41 -5.53
C GLU A 195 1.86 14.09 -5.56
N ARG A 196 2.70 15.09 -5.79
CA ARG A 196 4.16 14.92 -5.95
C ARG A 196 4.84 14.17 -4.79
N MET A 197 4.40 14.40 -3.55
CA MET A 197 5.06 13.90 -2.33
C MET A 197 4.17 12.95 -1.52
N VAL A 198 3.06 12.50 -2.11
CA VAL A 198 2.05 11.71 -1.42
C VAL A 198 1.79 10.43 -2.18
N GLN A 199 1.77 9.33 -1.42
CA GLN A 199 1.58 8.01 -1.98
C GLN A 199 0.31 7.43 -1.40
N VAL A 200 -0.67 7.20 -2.27
CA VAL A 200 -1.94 6.57 -1.91
C VAL A 200 -1.90 5.12 -2.37
N PHE A 201 -2.31 4.22 -1.49
CA PHE A 201 -2.40 2.80 -1.74
C PHE A 201 -3.81 2.32 -1.44
N VAL A 202 -4.35 1.50 -2.33
CA VAL A 202 -5.64 0.84 -2.15
C VAL A 202 -5.36 -0.55 -1.58
N LEU A 203 -5.73 -0.76 -0.32
CA LEU A 203 -5.53 -2.05 0.36
C LEU A 203 -6.73 -2.98 0.15
N LEU A 204 -7.92 -2.40 -0.01
CA LEU A 204 -9.17 -3.10 -0.29
C LEU A 204 -10.00 -2.28 -1.27
N ASP A 205 -10.50 -2.95 -2.30
CA ASP A 205 -11.50 -2.45 -3.24
C ASP A 205 -12.38 -3.63 -3.66
N ASP A 206 -13.35 -3.96 -2.80
CA ASP A 206 -14.29 -5.06 -3.03
C ASP A 206 -15.68 -4.67 -2.52
N VAL A 207 -16.55 -4.29 -3.44
CA VAL A 207 -17.97 -3.95 -3.18
C VAL A 207 -18.75 -5.09 -2.50
N HIS A 208 -18.26 -6.33 -2.58
CA HIS A 208 -18.88 -7.47 -1.93
C HIS A 208 -18.32 -7.77 -0.54
N PHE A 209 -17.27 -7.07 -0.11
CA PHE A 209 -16.58 -7.33 1.15
C PHE A 209 -17.54 -7.30 2.35
N VAL A 210 -18.39 -6.27 2.45
CA VAL A 210 -19.34 -6.12 3.57
C VAL A 210 -20.61 -6.96 3.35
N SER A 211 -21.07 -7.10 2.10
CA SER A 211 -22.31 -7.84 1.78
C SER A 211 -22.19 -9.36 1.89
N ASN A 212 -20.97 -9.90 1.86
CA ASN A 212 -20.70 -11.32 2.09
C ASN A 212 -20.93 -11.77 3.55
N GLY A 213 -21.20 -10.86 4.48
CA GLY A 213 -21.51 -11.17 5.88
C GLY A 213 -22.89 -11.81 6.07
N LYS A 214 -22.95 -13.16 5.98
CA LYS A 214 -24.01 -14.14 6.38
C LYS A 214 -25.51 -13.86 6.09
N ASN A 215 -25.93 -12.65 5.76
CA ASN A 215 -27.34 -12.24 5.74
C ASN A 215 -27.76 -11.46 4.50
N GLY A 216 -26.85 -11.21 3.53
CA GLY A 216 -27.19 -10.63 2.22
C GLY A 216 -27.95 -9.29 2.28
N LYS A 217 -27.86 -8.58 3.41
CA LYS A 217 -28.58 -7.31 3.59
C LYS A 217 -27.86 -6.23 2.78
N LYS A 218 -28.62 -5.56 1.90
CA LYS A 218 -28.19 -4.27 1.33
C LYS A 218 -27.97 -3.29 2.49
N ASN A 219 -26.87 -2.54 2.45
CA ASN A 219 -26.42 -1.61 3.50
C ASN A 219 -25.98 -2.31 4.79
N ALA A 220 -25.31 -3.47 4.67
CA ALA A 220 -24.58 -4.02 5.79
C ALA A 220 -23.45 -3.04 6.19
N VAL A 221 -23.24 -2.90 7.50
CA VAL A 221 -22.21 -2.06 8.10
C VAL A 221 -21.36 -3.00 8.97
N LYS A 222 -20.04 -2.87 8.92
CA LYS A 222 -19.13 -3.76 9.64
C LYS A 222 -17.90 -3.01 10.14
N ASP A 223 -17.53 -3.25 11.39
CA ASP A 223 -16.22 -2.86 11.91
C ASP A 223 -15.15 -3.80 11.35
N VAL A 224 -14.07 -3.22 10.85
CA VAL A 224 -12.98 -3.95 10.19
C VAL A 224 -11.68 -3.76 10.95
N GLU A 225 -10.98 -4.86 11.21
CA GLU A 225 -9.62 -4.79 11.74
C GLU A 225 -8.63 -4.58 10.59
N LEU A 226 -7.94 -3.44 10.60
CA LEU A 226 -6.82 -3.16 9.72
C LEU A 226 -5.52 -3.27 10.53
N ALA A 227 -4.65 -4.20 10.15
CA ALA A 227 -3.31 -4.29 10.69
C ALA A 227 -2.27 -4.00 9.60
N MET A 228 -1.15 -3.37 9.95
CA MET A 228 -0.04 -3.17 9.02
C MET A 228 1.32 -3.16 9.73
N ARG A 229 2.37 -3.58 9.04
CA ARG A 229 3.76 -3.48 9.50
C ARG A 229 4.76 -3.43 8.34
N LEU A 230 5.98 -3.09 8.69
CA LEU A 230 7.15 -3.13 7.81
C LEU A 230 8.09 -4.26 8.22
N ARG A 231 8.80 -4.83 7.25
CA ARG A 231 9.88 -5.80 7.45
C ARG A 231 11.05 -5.50 6.50
N GLY A 232 12.22 -6.03 6.88
CA GLY A 232 13.48 -5.92 6.12
C GLY A 232 14.20 -4.58 6.22
N GLY A 233 13.51 -3.45 5.98
CA GLY A 233 14.10 -2.11 5.98
C GLY A 233 13.11 -1.01 5.60
N GLY A 234 13.52 0.26 5.75
CA GLY A 234 12.76 1.44 5.33
C GLY A 234 11.99 2.14 6.46
N LEU A 235 11.34 3.25 6.11
CA LEU A 235 10.48 4.04 6.99
C LEU A 235 9.18 4.35 6.25
N LEU A 236 8.03 4.17 6.90
CA LEU A 236 6.77 4.74 6.42
C LEU A 236 6.22 5.72 7.45
N ASP A 237 5.63 6.78 6.94
CA ASP A 237 4.88 7.74 7.73
C ASP A 237 3.40 7.67 7.32
N LEU A 238 2.58 6.96 8.12
CA LEU A 238 1.15 6.85 7.89
C LEU A 238 0.48 8.15 8.30
N THR A 239 -0.10 8.86 7.33
CA THR A 239 -0.78 10.13 7.60
C THR A 239 -2.28 9.98 7.67
N HIS A 240 -2.86 9.14 6.80
CA HIS A 240 -4.31 8.98 6.71
C HIS A 240 -4.68 7.53 6.39
N VAL A 241 -5.81 7.12 6.94
CA VAL A 241 -6.56 5.94 6.54
C VAL A 241 -7.94 6.42 6.12
N TYR A 242 -8.35 6.09 4.89
CA TYR A 242 -9.67 6.38 4.36
C TYR A 242 -10.41 5.05 4.21
N TRP A 243 -11.68 5.03 4.60
CA TRP A 243 -12.53 3.87 4.39
C TRP A 243 -13.94 4.31 4.04
N ALA A 244 -14.63 3.43 3.32
CA ALA A 244 -16.04 3.58 2.98
C ALA A 244 -16.72 2.22 3.04
#